data_AF-A0A1V5Q0Z8-F1
#
_entry.id   AF-A0A1V5Q0Z8-F1
#
_cell.length_a   1.000
_cell.length_b   1.000
_cell.length_c   1.000
_cell.angle_alpha   90.00
_cell.angle_beta   90.00
_cell.angle_gamma   90.00
#
_symmetry.space_group_name_H-M   'P 1'
#
loop_
_entity.id
_entity.type
_entity.pdbx_description
1 polymer ?
#
loop_
_entity_poly.entity_id
_entity_poly.type
_entity_poly.pdbx_seq_one_letter_code
_entity_poly.pdbx_strand_id
1 'polypeptide(L)'
;MMRRIAVVVCVLASSVVALGALNTEWAYHDDNDGEDDRTTEYVPGKDFAFLGNGNTTIKTTEPVVLYVLTANRFSGEADAQVFVRWWNGQEEHWVMGTWVDNLYLGSGETDAGRLHGQPEGDTVMLDVWKIEISPEMTRPGENFYAIQIKGWSEAGEEVAYLLRDSSEDSWNNNVKQALSNSGFFGHDWSVKIEE
;
A
#
# COMPACT_ATOMS: atom_id res chain seq x y z
N MET A 1 -28.05 -40.02 -50.96
CA MET A 1 -28.46 -39.42 -49.68
C MET A 1 -27.34 -39.64 -48.68
N MET A 2 -26.58 -38.61 -48.32
CA MET A 2 -25.67 -38.60 -47.15
C MET A 2 -25.20 -37.17 -46.93
N ARG A 3 -25.87 -36.43 -46.03
CA ARG A 3 -25.43 -35.12 -45.55
C ARG A 3 -24.33 -35.36 -44.52
N ARG A 4 -23.11 -34.90 -44.80
CA ARG A 4 -22.02 -34.87 -43.82
C ARG A 4 -22.29 -33.70 -42.87
N ILE A 5 -22.62 -34.01 -41.63
CA ILE A 5 -22.77 -33.02 -40.55
C ILE A 5 -21.36 -32.78 -39.99
N ALA A 6 -20.83 -31.58 -40.19
CA ALA A 6 -19.63 -31.13 -39.49
C ALA A 6 -20.04 -30.68 -38.09
N VAL A 7 -19.61 -31.40 -37.06
CA VAL A 7 -19.74 -30.97 -35.67
C VAL A 7 -18.56 -30.06 -35.36
N VAL A 8 -18.82 -28.76 -35.24
CA VAL A 8 -17.84 -27.81 -34.72
C VAL A 8 -17.93 -27.86 -33.20
N VAL A 9 -16.92 -28.47 -32.58
CA VAL A 9 -16.74 -28.43 -31.13
C VAL A 9 -16.08 -27.10 -30.78
N CYS A 10 -16.87 -26.13 -30.31
CA CYS A 10 -16.33 -24.94 -29.66
C CYS A 10 -15.78 -25.35 -28.29
N VAL A 11 -14.45 -25.48 -28.21
CA VAL A 11 -13.75 -25.54 -26.92
C VAL A 11 -13.77 -24.13 -26.34
N LEU A 12 -14.64 -23.89 -25.35
CA LEU A 12 -14.55 -22.69 -24.53
C LEU A 12 -13.28 -22.82 -23.68
N ALA A 13 -12.24 -22.08 -24.05
CA ALA A 13 -11.07 -21.91 -23.22
C ALA A 13 -11.48 -21.04 -22.02
N SER A 14 -11.79 -21.66 -20.89
CA SER A 14 -11.87 -20.96 -19.61
C SER A 14 -10.45 -20.56 -19.22
N SER A 15 -10.08 -19.31 -19.47
CA SER A 15 -8.85 -18.74 -18.91
C SER A 15 -9.04 -18.61 -17.40
N VAL A 16 -8.51 -19.59 -16.66
CA VAL A 16 -8.35 -19.49 -15.22
C VAL A 16 -7.31 -18.40 -14.99
N VAL A 17 -7.75 -17.23 -14.51
CA VAL A 17 -6.82 -16.23 -13.97
C VAL A 17 -6.28 -16.82 -12.68
N ALA A 18 -4.99 -17.14 -12.64
CA ALA A 18 -4.35 -17.56 -11.41
C ALA A 18 -4.36 -16.35 -10.46
N LEU A 19 -5.10 -16.43 -9.37
CA LEU A 19 -5.00 -15.47 -8.28
C LEU A 19 -3.64 -15.69 -7.62
N GLY A 20 -2.74 -14.72 -7.77
CA GLY A 20 -1.45 -14.74 -7.07
C GLY A 20 -1.65 -14.37 -5.61
N ALA A 21 -0.91 -15.01 -4.71
CA ALA A 21 -0.81 -14.57 -3.32
C ALA A 21 -0.36 -13.10 -3.27
N LEU A 22 -0.93 -12.31 -2.36
CA LEU A 22 -0.50 -10.93 -2.15
C LEU A 22 0.99 -10.87 -1.81
N ASN A 23 1.73 -10.08 -2.58
CA ASN A 23 3.15 -9.84 -2.35
C ASN A 23 3.36 -8.57 -1.51
N THR A 24 3.58 -8.74 -0.21
CA THR A 24 3.82 -7.63 0.73
C THR A 24 5.29 -7.39 1.03
N GLU A 25 6.20 -8.06 0.33
CA GLU A 25 7.65 -8.01 0.59
C GLU A 25 8.27 -6.61 0.46
N TRP A 26 7.60 -5.73 -0.30
CA TRP A 26 8.00 -4.34 -0.56
C TRP A 26 6.92 -3.34 -0.21
N ALA A 27 5.97 -3.74 0.63
CA ALA A 27 4.98 -2.85 1.22
C ALA A 27 5.67 -1.90 2.20
N TYR A 28 5.51 -0.59 2.04
CA TYR A 28 6.24 0.36 2.87
C TYR A 28 5.50 1.68 3.08
N HIS A 29 5.55 2.15 4.32
CA HIS A 29 5.16 3.51 4.70
C HIS A 29 6.09 4.10 5.78
N ASP A 30 6.57 3.25 6.68
CA ASP A 30 7.39 3.61 7.84
C ASP A 30 8.16 2.36 8.29
N ASP A 31 9.43 2.45 8.65
CA ASP A 31 10.14 1.29 9.17
C ASP A 31 9.93 1.13 10.68
N ASN A 32 10.02 -0.12 11.10
CA ASN A 32 9.68 -0.52 12.45
C ASN A 32 10.88 -0.30 13.41
N ASP A 33 11.43 0.91 13.43
CA ASP A 33 12.60 1.27 14.26
C ASP A 33 12.25 2.07 15.53
N GLY A 34 10.99 2.54 15.61
CA GLY A 34 10.44 3.27 16.76
C GLY A 34 10.60 4.79 16.67
N GLU A 35 11.13 5.32 15.56
CA GLU A 35 11.15 6.74 15.23
C GLU A 35 10.03 7.06 14.21
N ASP A 36 9.42 8.25 14.30
CA ASP A 36 8.39 8.67 13.34
C ASP A 36 9.04 9.48 12.22
N ASP A 37 9.51 8.75 11.20
CA ASP A 37 10.30 9.31 10.12
C ASP A 37 9.47 9.67 8.89
N ARG A 38 8.15 9.45 8.92
CA ARG A 38 7.25 9.66 7.77
C ARG A 38 7.33 11.08 7.18
N THR A 39 7.68 12.09 7.98
CA THR A 39 7.82 13.49 7.50
C THR A 39 9.17 13.81 6.87
N THR A 40 10.19 12.99 7.14
CA THR A 40 11.59 13.25 6.79
C THR A 40 12.18 12.17 5.89
N GLU A 41 11.60 10.99 5.85
CA GLU A 41 11.95 9.91 4.94
C GLU A 41 11.24 10.10 3.60
N TYR A 42 12.04 10.25 2.56
CA TYR A 42 11.57 10.52 1.20
C TYR A 42 11.26 9.25 0.44
N VAL A 43 10.20 9.30 -0.37
CA VAL A 43 9.97 8.26 -1.37
C VAL A 43 11.17 8.22 -2.31
N PRO A 44 11.84 7.06 -2.50
CA PRO A 44 13.07 6.98 -3.27
C PRO A 44 12.95 7.62 -4.66
N GLY A 45 13.91 8.48 -5.00
CA GLY A 45 13.93 9.20 -6.27
C GLY A 45 12.85 10.27 -6.44
N LYS A 46 12.12 10.63 -5.37
CA LYS A 46 11.09 11.68 -5.36
C LYS A 46 11.47 12.83 -4.43
N ASP A 47 10.76 13.94 -4.56
CA ASP A 47 10.93 15.16 -3.77
C ASP A 47 9.89 15.30 -2.64
N PHE A 48 9.15 14.23 -2.35
CA PHE A 48 8.14 14.16 -1.28
C PHE A 48 8.40 13.02 -0.29
N ALA A 49 8.02 13.25 0.96
CA ALA A 49 8.10 12.28 2.06
C ALA A 49 6.89 11.33 2.10
N PHE A 50 6.97 10.25 2.89
CA PHE A 50 5.88 9.28 3.07
C PHE A 50 4.61 9.89 3.69
N LEU A 51 4.77 10.89 4.55
CA LEU A 51 3.74 11.89 4.88
C LEU A 51 4.00 13.13 4.02
N GLY A 52 3.29 13.21 2.90
CA GLY A 52 3.50 14.19 1.84
C GLY A 52 3.35 15.65 2.26
N ASN A 53 2.66 15.91 3.37
CA ASN A 53 2.55 17.24 3.97
C ASN A 53 3.90 17.76 4.53
N GLY A 54 4.87 16.88 4.80
CA GLY A 54 6.14 17.22 5.44
C GLY A 54 6.02 17.64 6.91
N ASN A 55 4.85 17.42 7.52
CA ASN A 55 4.57 17.71 8.93
C ASN A 55 3.40 16.83 9.42
N THR A 56 3.45 16.42 10.68
CA THR A 56 2.35 15.72 11.37
C THR A 56 1.25 16.67 11.83
N THR A 57 1.50 17.98 11.84
CA THR A 57 0.48 19.01 12.08
C THR A 57 0.03 19.64 10.76
N ILE A 58 -1.26 19.47 10.43
CA ILE A 58 -1.86 19.83 9.14
C ILE A 58 -3.05 20.76 9.38
N LYS A 59 -3.25 21.76 8.54
CA LYS A 59 -4.38 22.69 8.69
C LYS A 59 -5.69 22.01 8.29
N THR A 60 -6.79 22.41 8.92
CA THR A 60 -8.15 21.94 8.65
C THR A 60 -8.63 22.22 7.21
N THR A 61 -7.91 23.06 6.46
CA THR A 61 -8.20 23.37 5.05
C THR A 61 -7.33 22.58 4.07
N GLU A 62 -6.34 21.85 4.56
CA GLU A 62 -5.36 21.12 3.75
C GLU A 62 -5.64 19.61 3.83
N PRO A 63 -5.54 18.87 2.71
CA PRO A 63 -5.70 17.43 2.76
C PRO A 63 -4.51 16.79 3.49
N VAL A 64 -4.74 15.62 4.09
CA VAL A 64 -3.66 14.75 4.55
C VAL A 64 -3.23 13.88 3.38
N VAL A 65 -1.94 13.93 3.03
CA VAL A 65 -1.38 13.21 1.89
C VAL A 65 -0.42 12.15 2.38
N LEU A 66 -0.71 10.90 2.09
CA LEU A 66 0.13 9.75 2.41
C LEU A 66 0.66 9.12 1.12
N TYR A 67 1.89 8.66 1.16
CA TYR A 67 2.47 7.81 0.14
C TYR A 67 2.78 6.43 0.70
N VAL A 68 2.60 5.41 -0.13
CA VAL A 68 2.83 4.01 0.22
C VAL A 68 3.51 3.34 -0.97
N LEU A 69 4.54 2.55 -0.70
CA LEU A 69 5.12 1.65 -1.70
C LEU A 69 4.50 0.28 -1.59
N THR A 70 4.38 -0.39 -2.72
CA THR A 70 4.09 -1.82 -2.79
C THR A 70 4.99 -2.48 -3.83
N ALA A 71 5.14 -3.80 -3.77
CA ALA A 71 5.65 -4.55 -4.90
C ALA A 71 4.82 -4.22 -6.16
N ASN A 72 5.45 -4.12 -7.32
CA ASN A 72 4.69 -3.97 -8.55
C ASN A 72 3.76 -5.17 -8.75
N ARG A 73 2.49 -4.90 -9.08
CA ARG A 73 1.45 -5.94 -9.22
C ARG A 73 1.36 -6.83 -7.98
N PHE A 74 1.37 -6.25 -6.80
CA PHE A 74 1.34 -7.02 -5.55
C PHE A 74 0.10 -7.92 -5.40
N SER A 75 -1.01 -7.64 -6.11
CA SER A 75 -2.22 -8.46 -6.18
C SER A 75 -2.28 -9.39 -7.42
N GLY A 76 -1.16 -9.53 -8.14
CA GLY A 76 -1.10 -10.27 -9.39
C GLY A 76 -1.92 -9.61 -10.51
N GLU A 77 -2.78 -10.39 -11.15
CA GLU A 77 -3.67 -9.92 -12.23
C GLU A 77 -5.02 -9.40 -11.73
N ALA A 78 -5.26 -9.44 -10.40
CA ALA A 78 -6.43 -8.82 -9.79
C ALA A 78 -6.19 -7.32 -9.53
N ASP A 79 -7.27 -6.54 -9.45
CA ASP A 79 -7.19 -5.10 -9.16
C ASP A 79 -6.42 -4.85 -7.85
N ALA A 80 -5.31 -4.13 -7.94
CA ALA A 80 -4.49 -3.73 -6.81
C ALA A 80 -5.20 -2.66 -6.00
N GLN A 81 -5.35 -2.88 -4.69
CA GLN A 81 -6.04 -1.94 -3.80
C GLN A 81 -5.24 -1.69 -2.52
N VAL A 82 -4.80 -0.45 -2.36
CA VAL A 82 -4.29 0.10 -1.09
C VAL A 82 -5.39 0.94 -0.48
N PHE A 83 -5.70 0.71 0.79
CA PHE A 83 -6.68 1.49 1.55
C PHE A 83 -6.04 2.10 2.78
N VAL A 84 -6.52 3.28 3.17
CA VAL A 84 -6.27 3.86 4.47
C VAL A 84 -7.57 3.87 5.23
N ARG A 85 -7.55 3.24 6.41
CA ARG A 85 -8.59 3.46 7.40
C ARG A 85 -8.24 4.73 8.16
N TRP A 86 -9.10 5.73 8.09
CA TRP A 86 -8.95 7.03 8.71
C TRP A 86 -9.97 7.22 9.82
N TRP A 87 -9.52 7.59 11.02
CA TRP A 87 -10.36 7.91 12.16
C TRP A 87 -10.16 9.36 12.54
N ASN A 88 -11.22 10.17 12.45
CA ASN A 88 -11.13 11.61 12.68
C ASN A 88 -11.43 12.04 14.13
N GLY A 89 -11.42 11.09 15.07
CA GLY A 89 -11.84 11.32 16.45
C GLY A 89 -13.34 11.11 16.71
N GLN A 90 -14.17 11.00 15.67
CA GLN A 90 -15.61 10.74 15.80
C GLN A 90 -16.11 9.60 14.91
N GLU A 91 -15.64 9.51 13.67
CA GLU A 91 -16.10 8.52 12.72
C GLU A 91 -14.96 7.96 11.86
N GLU A 92 -15.24 6.80 11.27
CA GLU A 92 -14.32 6.05 10.44
C GLU A 92 -14.60 6.32 8.96
N HIS A 93 -13.52 6.51 8.21
CA HIS A 93 -13.53 6.64 6.76
C HIS A 93 -12.57 5.62 6.15
N TRP A 94 -12.90 5.16 4.95
CA TRP A 94 -12.04 4.32 4.12
C TRP A 94 -11.66 5.08 2.87
N VAL A 95 -10.37 5.37 2.73
CA VAL A 95 -9.84 6.15 1.61
C VAL A 95 -8.99 5.23 0.75
N MET A 96 -9.35 5.09 -0.52
CA MET A 96 -8.61 4.26 -1.47
C MET A 96 -7.42 5.04 -2.03
N GLY A 97 -6.27 4.38 -2.12
CA GLY A 97 -5.09 4.92 -2.77
C GLY A 97 -5.22 4.92 -4.29
N THR A 98 -4.62 5.94 -4.90
CA THR A 98 -4.50 6.05 -6.36
C THR A 98 -3.06 5.76 -6.75
N TRP A 99 -2.86 4.93 -7.77
CA TRP A 99 -1.54 4.69 -8.35
C TRP A 99 -0.99 5.98 -8.97
N VAL A 100 0.28 6.28 -8.73
CA VAL A 100 0.94 7.51 -9.20
C VAL A 100 2.05 7.21 -10.20
N ASP A 101 2.94 6.28 -9.87
CA ASP A 101 4.14 6.02 -10.67
C ASP A 101 4.73 4.64 -10.37
N ASN A 102 5.65 4.22 -11.22
CA ASN A 102 6.59 3.15 -10.95
C ASN A 102 7.97 3.70 -10.58
N LEU A 103 8.66 3.02 -9.67
CA LEU A 103 10.08 3.28 -9.41
C LEU A 103 10.87 1.99 -9.35
N TYR A 104 12.16 2.10 -9.58
CA TYR A 104 13.11 0.99 -9.55
C TYR A 104 14.07 1.20 -8.38
N LEU A 105 14.08 0.31 -7.40
CA LEU A 105 15.10 0.28 -6.36
C LEU A 105 16.24 -0.62 -6.81
N GLY A 106 17.48 -0.19 -6.58
CA GLY A 106 18.67 -0.92 -6.95
C GLY A 106 19.94 -0.08 -6.81
N SER A 107 21.01 -0.53 -7.47
CA SER A 107 22.34 0.12 -7.42
C SER A 107 22.82 0.63 -8.79
N GLY A 108 21.98 0.54 -9.81
CA GLY A 108 22.26 1.04 -11.15
C GLY A 108 22.10 2.55 -11.27
N GLU A 109 22.68 3.12 -12.33
CA GLU A 109 22.65 4.57 -12.59
C GLU A 109 21.25 5.13 -12.84
N THR A 110 20.31 4.26 -13.25
CA THR A 110 18.91 4.63 -13.53
C THR A 110 17.96 4.32 -12.38
N ASP A 111 18.47 3.76 -11.27
CA ASP A 111 17.66 3.35 -10.14
C ASP A 111 17.41 4.55 -9.21
N ALA A 112 16.28 4.52 -8.52
CA ALA A 112 15.90 5.50 -7.49
C ALA A 112 16.73 5.36 -6.20
N GLY A 113 17.76 4.51 -6.22
CA GLY A 113 18.62 4.17 -5.08
C GLY A 113 18.11 2.94 -4.32
N ARG A 114 18.50 2.86 -3.05
CA ARG A 114 18.11 1.79 -2.12
C ARG A 114 17.29 2.36 -0.98
N LEU A 115 16.30 1.61 -0.53
CA LEU A 115 15.53 1.90 0.68
C LEU A 115 16.02 0.98 1.80
N HIS A 116 16.55 1.54 2.89
CA HIS A 116 17.08 0.77 4.02
C HIS A 116 18.13 -0.29 3.64
N GLY A 117 18.94 0.05 2.63
CA GLY A 117 19.98 -0.83 2.10
C GLY A 117 19.48 -1.90 1.12
N GLN A 118 18.18 -1.94 0.84
CA GLN A 118 17.53 -2.90 -0.07
C GLN A 118 17.17 -2.29 -1.44
N PRO A 119 17.12 -3.11 -2.50
CA PRO A 119 17.54 -4.50 -2.57
C PRO A 119 19.08 -4.64 -2.49
N GLU A 120 19.55 -5.71 -1.85
CA GLU A 120 20.98 -6.04 -1.80
C GLU A 120 21.57 -6.41 -3.18
N GLY A 121 20.75 -7.02 -4.04
CA GLY A 121 21.13 -7.54 -5.35
C GLY A 121 20.40 -6.87 -6.50
N ASP A 122 19.56 -7.65 -7.19
CA ASP A 122 18.86 -7.24 -8.40
C ASP A 122 17.89 -6.08 -8.16
N THR A 123 17.65 -5.31 -9.22
CA THR A 123 16.69 -4.21 -9.22
C THR A 123 15.26 -4.72 -8.97
N VAL A 124 14.52 -4.02 -8.13
CA VAL A 124 13.10 -4.31 -7.85
C VAL A 124 12.24 -3.14 -8.32
N MET A 125 11.16 -3.46 -9.03
CA MET A 125 10.17 -2.48 -9.44
C MET A 125 9.03 -2.38 -8.42
N LEU A 126 8.75 -1.17 -7.99
CA LEU A 126 7.69 -0.85 -7.02
C LEU A 126 6.61 0.02 -7.66
N ASP A 127 5.42 -0.03 -7.08
CA ASP A 127 4.33 0.92 -7.34
C ASP A 127 4.33 1.98 -6.23
N VAL A 128 4.17 3.25 -6.61
CA VAL A 128 3.93 4.36 -5.69
C VAL A 128 2.43 4.66 -5.66
N TRP A 129 1.85 4.58 -4.48
CA TRP A 129 0.45 4.93 -4.22
C TRP A 129 0.38 6.25 -3.48
N LYS A 130 -0.56 7.10 -3.86
CA LYS A 130 -0.93 8.31 -3.13
C LYS A 130 -2.32 8.14 -2.54
N ILE A 131 -2.46 8.46 -1.26
CA ILE A 131 -3.74 8.56 -0.58
C ILE A 131 -3.93 10.01 -0.18
N GLU A 132 -5.05 10.59 -0.59
CA GLU A 132 -5.41 11.96 -0.27
C GLU A 132 -6.70 11.95 0.57
N ILE A 133 -6.56 12.28 1.84
CA ILE A 133 -7.66 12.35 2.79
C ILE A 133 -8.14 13.79 2.79
N SER A 134 -9.34 13.98 2.25
CA SER A 134 -9.86 15.31 2.01
C SER A 134 -10.21 16.04 3.32
N PRO A 135 -10.05 17.37 3.40
CA PRO A 135 -10.29 18.14 4.61
C PRO A 135 -11.66 17.88 5.28
N GLU A 136 -12.71 17.63 4.49
CA GLU A 136 -14.06 17.32 5.00
C GLU A 136 -14.16 16.00 5.75
N MET A 137 -13.19 15.10 5.61
CA MET A 137 -13.09 13.86 6.39
C MET A 137 -12.28 14.04 7.68
N THR A 138 -11.68 15.21 7.87
CA THR A 138 -10.80 15.52 9.02
C THR A 138 -11.53 16.39 10.03
N ARG A 139 -11.02 16.41 11.27
CA ARG A 139 -11.55 17.27 12.33
C ARG A 139 -10.41 17.84 13.17
N PRO A 140 -10.54 19.06 13.71
CA PRO A 140 -9.54 19.61 14.62
C PRO A 140 -9.23 18.66 15.79
N GLY A 141 -7.94 18.47 16.09
CA GLY A 141 -7.43 17.53 17.08
C GLY A 141 -6.67 16.36 16.47
N GLU A 142 -6.45 15.32 17.28
CA GLU A 142 -5.75 14.10 16.85
C GLU A 142 -6.64 13.25 15.94
N ASN A 143 -6.13 12.96 14.75
CA ASN A 143 -6.72 12.03 13.80
C ASN A 143 -5.73 10.88 13.62
N PHE A 144 -6.23 9.71 13.31
CA PHE A 144 -5.42 8.51 13.27
C PHE A 144 -5.69 7.70 12.02
N TYR A 145 -4.70 6.92 11.59
CA TYR A 145 -4.87 6.03 10.47
C TYR A 145 -4.11 4.72 10.63
N ALA A 146 -4.52 3.75 9.82
CA ALA A 146 -3.68 2.61 9.44
C ALA A 146 -3.85 2.31 7.95
N ILE A 147 -2.79 1.79 7.35
CA ILE A 147 -2.72 1.42 5.94
C ILE A 147 -2.98 -0.07 5.82
N GLN A 148 -3.89 -0.42 4.92
CA GLN A 148 -4.22 -1.80 4.58
C GLN A 148 -3.89 -2.07 3.13
N ILE A 149 -3.18 -3.16 2.88
CA ILE A 149 -3.03 -3.74 1.56
C ILE A 149 -4.02 -4.89 1.44
N LYS A 150 -4.91 -4.82 0.45
CA LYS A 150 -5.97 -5.81 0.24
C LYS A 150 -5.85 -6.50 -1.11
N GLY A 151 -6.37 -7.72 -1.17
CA GLY A 151 -6.51 -8.49 -2.39
C GLY A 151 -6.92 -9.92 -2.07
N TRP A 152 -6.34 -10.88 -2.79
CA TRP A 152 -6.84 -12.25 -2.81
C TRP A 152 -5.74 -13.26 -2.45
N SER A 153 -6.12 -14.31 -1.73
CA SER A 153 -5.27 -15.48 -1.49
C SER A 153 -5.24 -16.38 -2.72
N GLU A 154 -4.32 -17.35 -2.77
CA GLU A 154 -4.31 -18.38 -3.83
C GLU A 154 -5.61 -19.19 -3.87
N ALA A 155 -6.30 -19.30 -2.72
CA ALA A 155 -7.61 -19.95 -2.62
C ALA A 155 -8.78 -19.07 -3.09
N GLY A 156 -8.52 -17.81 -3.45
CA GLY A 156 -9.52 -16.83 -3.85
C GLY A 156 -10.33 -16.24 -2.71
N GLU A 157 -9.76 -16.24 -1.50
CA GLU A 157 -10.35 -15.56 -0.34
C GLU A 157 -9.80 -14.14 -0.23
N GLU A 158 -10.64 -13.19 0.18
CA GLU A 158 -10.17 -11.83 0.45
C GLU A 158 -9.22 -11.84 1.65
N VAL A 159 -8.06 -11.21 1.49
CA VAL A 159 -7.05 -11.06 2.53
C VAL A 159 -6.62 -9.61 2.64
N ALA A 160 -6.32 -9.19 3.87
CA ALA A 160 -5.87 -7.85 4.18
C ALA A 160 -4.66 -7.91 5.12
N TYR A 161 -3.66 -7.09 4.84
CA TYR A 161 -2.48 -6.90 5.67
C TYR A 161 -2.41 -5.45 6.14
N LEU A 162 -2.28 -5.26 7.45
CA LEU A 162 -1.98 -3.97 8.07
C LEU A 162 -0.49 -3.70 7.92
N LEU A 163 -0.12 -2.55 7.38
CA LEU A 163 1.18 -1.94 7.65
C LEU A 163 1.01 -1.23 8.99
N ARG A 164 1.95 -1.43 9.91
CA ARG A 164 1.85 -0.88 11.26
C ARG A 164 3.18 -0.74 11.97
N ASP A 165 3.17 -0.04 13.10
CA ASP A 165 4.24 -0.13 14.09
C ASP A 165 4.22 -1.51 14.78
N SER A 166 5.38 -1.96 15.28
CA SER A 166 5.60 -3.27 15.90
C SER A 166 4.49 -3.66 16.88
N SER A 167 4.07 -4.92 16.77
CA SER A 167 3.15 -5.55 17.73
C SER A 167 3.46 -7.04 17.89
N GLU A 168 2.89 -7.67 18.92
CA GLU A 168 3.18 -9.07 19.30
C GLU A 168 2.95 -10.08 18.16
N ASP A 169 2.04 -9.77 17.23
CA ASP A 169 1.69 -10.62 16.08
C ASP A 169 2.18 -10.04 14.73
N SER A 170 3.15 -9.12 14.76
CA SER A 170 3.72 -8.55 13.54
C SER A 170 4.95 -9.32 13.05
N TRP A 171 5.18 -9.30 11.73
CA TRP A 171 6.44 -9.70 11.11
C TRP A 171 6.96 -8.59 10.21
N ASN A 172 8.25 -8.60 9.93
CA ASN A 172 8.88 -7.60 9.06
C ASN A 172 9.08 -8.15 7.65
N ASN A 173 8.89 -7.29 6.64
CA ASN A 173 9.27 -7.59 5.26
C ASN A 173 10.72 -7.15 4.94
N ASN A 174 11.11 -7.20 3.67
CA ASN A 174 12.48 -6.86 3.22
C ASN A 174 12.93 -5.46 3.63
N VAL A 175 12.01 -4.49 3.65
CA VAL A 175 12.28 -3.08 3.97
C VAL A 175 12.00 -2.74 5.43
N LYS A 176 11.90 -3.78 6.29
CA LYS A 176 11.67 -3.70 7.74
C LYS A 176 10.33 -3.09 8.17
N GLN A 177 9.40 -2.88 7.25
CA GLN A 177 8.02 -2.54 7.61
C GLN A 177 7.42 -3.70 8.39
N ALA A 178 6.82 -3.40 9.55
CA ALA A 178 6.01 -4.37 10.27
C ALA A 178 4.64 -4.56 9.60
N LEU A 179 4.23 -5.82 9.47
CA LEU A 179 2.95 -6.23 8.91
C LEU A 179 2.19 -7.13 9.87
N SER A 180 0.87 -7.09 9.82
CA SER A 180 0.01 -8.05 10.54
C SER A 180 -1.22 -8.43 9.72
N ASN A 181 -1.66 -9.68 9.85
CA ASN A 181 -2.93 -10.18 9.31
C ASN A 181 -4.06 -10.19 10.36
N SER A 182 -3.81 -9.59 11.53
CA SER A 182 -4.82 -9.44 12.58
C SER A 182 -5.90 -8.45 12.18
N GLY A 183 -7.08 -8.59 12.79
CA GLY A 183 -8.13 -7.58 12.70
C GLY A 183 -7.59 -6.21 13.15
N PHE A 184 -8.09 -5.13 12.54
CA PHE A 184 -7.73 -3.79 12.95
C PHE A 184 -8.29 -3.49 14.35
N PHE A 185 -7.46 -2.91 15.24
CA PHE A 185 -7.90 -2.54 16.59
C PHE A 185 -7.44 -1.14 17.08
N GLY A 186 -6.80 -0.28 16.28
CA GLY A 186 -6.16 0.89 16.88
C GLY A 186 -5.72 2.07 16.01
N HIS A 187 -5.14 3.04 16.72
CA HIS A 187 -4.63 4.33 16.29
C HIS A 187 -3.13 4.21 15.95
N ASP A 188 -2.82 3.57 14.85
CA ASP A 188 -1.45 3.17 14.54
C ASP A 188 -0.53 4.38 14.33
N TRP A 189 -0.96 5.25 13.43
CA TRP A 189 -0.30 6.52 13.18
C TRP A 189 -1.22 7.68 13.49
N SER A 190 -0.66 8.79 13.97
CA SER A 190 -1.40 10.03 14.20
C SER A 190 -0.94 11.17 13.29
N VAL A 191 -1.87 12.10 13.07
CA VAL A 191 -1.63 13.46 12.62
C VAL A 191 -2.56 14.40 13.38
N LYS A 192 -2.09 15.60 13.66
CA LYS A 192 -2.86 16.64 14.34
C LYS A 192 -3.43 17.60 13.31
N ILE A 193 -4.74 17.82 13.36
CA ILE A 193 -5.42 18.80 12.53
C ILE A 193 -5.60 20.09 13.34
N GLU A 194 -5.05 21.19 12.84
CA GLU A 194 -5.15 22.52 13.44
C GLU A 194 -6.17 23.40 12.70
N GLU A 195 -6.84 24.27 13.45
CA GLU A 195 -7.82 25.23 12.92
C GLU A 195 -7.21 26.26 11.96
#